data_AF-A0A9E3SN44-F1
#
_entry.id   AF-A0A9E3SN44-F1
#
_cell.length_a   1.000
_cell.length_b   1.000
_cell.length_c   1.000
_cell.angle_alpha   90.00
_cell.angle_beta   90.00
_cell.angle_gamma   90.00
#
_symmetry.space_group_name_H-M   'P 1'
#
loop_
_entity.id
_entity.type
_entity.pdbx_description
1 polymer ?
#
loop_
_entity_poly.entity_id
_entity_poly.type
_entity_poly.pdbx_seq_one_letter_code
_entity_poly.pdbx_strand_id
1 'polypeptide(L)' 'GEDALIIRLQESVGRPVTAEIGLEGSPLCTVAFQPYEIKTLKITRQDDQIVWEETNLLEE' A
#
# COMPACT_ATOMS: atom_id res chain seq x y z
N GLY A 1 -3.45 -11.01 18.22
CA GLY A 1 -3.33 -10.84 16.77
C GLY A 1 -2.73 -9.48 16.56
N GLU A 2 -1.77 -9.34 15.65
CA GLU A 2 -1.29 -8.01 15.27
C GLU A 2 -2.39 -7.33 14.45
N ASP A 3 -2.84 -6.16 14.90
CA ASP A 3 -3.77 -5.34 14.13
C ASP A 3 -3.04 -4.81 12.88
N ALA A 4 -3.69 -4.92 11.72
CA ALA A 4 -3.15 -4.43 10.45
C ALA A 4 -4.15 -3.49 9.79
N LEU A 5 -3.66 -2.39 9.21
CA LEU A 5 -4.42 -1.54 8.32
C LEU A 5 -4.20 -2.02 6.89
N ILE A 6 -5.29 -2.34 6.19
CA ILE A 6 -5.25 -2.74 4.78
C ILE A 6 -5.79 -1.60 3.93
N ILE A 7 -5.02 -1.19 2.91
CA ILE A 7 -5.48 -0.23 1.91
C ILE A 7 -5.40 -0.87 0.52
N ARG A 8 -6.40 -0.58 -0.30
CA ARG A 8 -6.43 -0.98 -1.71
C ARG A 8 -6.51 0.27 -2.57
N LEU A 9 -5.57 0.40 -3.48
CA LEU A 9 -5.45 1.52 -4.39
C LEU A 9 -5.63 1.04 -5.82
N GLN A 10 -6.30 1.83 -6.64
CA GLN A 10 -6.58 1.54 -8.03
C GLN A 10 -6.17 2.75 -8.89
N GLU A 11 -5.38 2.49 -9.92
CA GLU A 11 -5.13 3.44 -11.00
C GLU A 11 -6.40 3.63 -11.83
N SER A 12 -6.80 4.88 -12.08
CA SER A 12 -8.10 5.21 -12.71
C SER A 12 -8.00 6.08 -13.96
N VAL A 13 -6.81 6.58 -14.29
CA VAL A 13 -6.54 7.48 -15.42
C VAL A 13 -6.13 6.69 -16.67
N GLY A 14 -5.77 5.41 -16.53
CA GLY A 14 -5.42 4.53 -17.63
C GLY A 14 -4.01 4.76 -18.17
N ARG A 15 -3.08 5.27 -17.36
CA ARG A 15 -1.67 5.48 -17.72
C ARG A 15 -0.74 5.15 -16.54
N PRO A 16 0.55 4.90 -16.76
CA PRO A 16 1.50 4.72 -15.66
C PRO A 16 1.53 5.95 -14.75
N VAL A 17 1.43 5.74 -13.44
CA VAL A 17 1.48 6.79 -12.42
C VAL A 17 2.28 6.34 -11.21
N THR A 18 2.73 7.30 -10.42
CA THR A 18 3.33 7.07 -9.11
C THR A 18 2.46 7.72 -8.04
N ALA A 19 2.00 6.93 -7.08
CA ALA A 19 1.25 7.40 -5.93
C ALA A 19 2.20 7.66 -4.75
N GLU A 20 1.95 8.74 -4.03
CA GLU A 20 2.64 9.08 -2.78
C GLU A 20 1.62 8.99 -1.63
N ILE A 21 1.91 8.14 -0.65
CA ILE A 21 1.01 7.82 0.45
C ILE A 21 1.66 8.26 1.76
N GLY A 22 1.04 9.23 2.42
CA GLY A 22 1.44 9.68 3.75
C GLY A 22 0.64 8.98 4.84
N LEU A 23 1.32 8.53 5.88
CA LEU A 23 0.73 8.04 7.13
C LEU A 23 1.47 8.67 8.31
N GLU A 24 0.73 9.17 9.29
CA GLU A 24 1.32 9.81 10.47
C GLU A 24 2.28 8.85 11.20
N GLY A 25 3.48 9.33 11.51
CA GLY A 25 4.53 8.51 12.14
C GLY A 25 5.27 7.57 11.17
N SER A 26 4.99 7.60 9.86
CA SER A 26 5.68 6.83 8.84
C SER A 26 6.43 7.74 7.85
N PRO A 27 7.56 7.29 7.28
CA PRO A 27 8.08 7.87 6.04
C PRO A 27 7.05 7.81 4.91
N LEU A 28 7.21 8.69 3.92
CA LEU A 28 6.37 8.67 2.72
C LEU A 28 6.55 7.34 1.97
N CYS A 29 5.45 6.66 1.66
CA CYS A 29 5.46 5.46 0.83
C CYS A 29 5.18 5.83 -0.62
N THR A 30 6.01 5.33 -1.54
CA THR A 30 5.87 5.57 -2.98
C THR A 30 5.56 4.27 -3.70
N VAL A 31 4.50 4.26 -4.50
CA VAL A 31 4.06 3.05 -5.22
C VAL A 31 3.81 3.39 -6.70
N ALA A 32 4.47 2.66 -7.59
CA ALA A 32 4.24 2.78 -9.02
C ALA A 32 3.05 1.91 -9.44
N PHE A 33 2.23 2.42 -10.36
CA PHE A 33 1.09 1.71 -10.94
C PHE A 33 1.21 1.69 -12.47
N GLN A 34 0.84 0.56 -13.06
CA GLN A 34 0.50 0.40 -14.46
C GLN A 34 -0.96 0.83 -14.73
N PRO A 35 -1.35 1.07 -16.00
CA PRO A 35 -2.73 1.39 -16.36
C PRO A 35 -3.74 0.41 -15.75
N TYR A 36 -4.72 0.94 -15.02
CA TYR A 36 -5.78 0.20 -14.32
C TYR A 36 -5.31 -0.82 -13.28
N GLU A 37 -4.04 -0.77 -12.87
CA GLU A 37 -3.49 -1.67 -11.86
C GLU A 37 -4.16 -1.43 -10.50
N ILE A 38 -4.39 -2.52 -9.77
CA ILE A 38 -4.87 -2.52 -8.40
C ILE A 38 -3.77 -3.11 -7.54
N LYS A 39 -3.34 -2.38 -6.51
CA LYS A 39 -2.39 -2.86 -5.51
C LYS A 39 -3.04 -2.82 -4.13
N THR A 40 -2.73 -3.82 -3.32
CA THR A 40 -3.14 -3.86 -1.91
C THR A 40 -1.89 -3.77 -1.05
N LEU A 41 -1.92 -2.88 -0.06
CA LEU A 41 -0.84 -2.72 0.90
C LEU A 41 -1.36 -3.09 2.28
N LYS A 42 -0.59 -3.93 2.96
CA LYS A 42 -0.73 -4.23 4.37
C LYS A 42 0.21 -3.33 5.16
N ILE A 43 -0.31 -2.70 6.19
CA ILE A 43 0.41 -1.77 7.04
C ILE A 43 0.34 -2.31 8.46
N THR A 44 1.50 -2.61 9.03
CA THR A 44 1.63 -3.09 10.41
C THR A 44 2.54 -2.17 11.21
N ARG A 45 2.40 -2.23 12.54
CA ARG A 45 3.31 -1.57 13.48
C ARG A 45 4.12 -2.63 14.20
N GLN A 46 5.44 -2.61 14.01
CA GLN A 46 6.40 -3.53 14.63
C GLN A 46 7.45 -2.71 15.37
N ASP A 47 7.60 -2.91 16.68
CA ASP A 47 8.58 -2.19 17.51
C ASP A 47 8.59 -0.67 17.29
N ASP A 48 7.40 -0.07 17.28
CA ASP A 48 7.16 1.35 17.00
C ASP A 48 7.54 1.85 15.59
N GLN A 49 7.82 0.93 14.67
CA GLN A 49 8.04 1.21 13.26
C GLN A 49 6.84 0.79 12.42
N ILE A 50 6.49 1.63 11.45
CA ILE A 50 5.45 1.31 10.47
C ILE A 50 6.10 0.57 9.30
N VAL A 51 5.59 -0.62 9.01
CA VAL A 51 6.04 -1.48 7.92
C VAL A 51 4.97 -1.52 6.84
N TRP A 52 5.40 -1.33 5.59
CA TRP A 52 4.55 -1.39 4.40
C TRP A 52 4.89 -2.65 3.61
N GLU A 53 3.89 -3.47 3.34
CA GLU A 53 4.05 -4.69 2.55
C GLU A 53 3.01 -4.70 1.42
N GLU A 54 3.45 -4.88 0.18
CA GLU A 54 2.50 -5.21 -0.90
C GLU A 54 2.02 -6.65 -0.70
N THR A 55 0.71 -6.83 -0.71
CA THR A 55 0.08 -8.14 -0.54
C THR A 55 -0.87 -8.39 -1.68
N ASN A 56 -0.82 -9.59 -2.24
CA ASN A 56 -1.87 -10.09 -3.09
C ASN A 56 -2.85 -10.83 -2.18
N LEU A 57 -4.05 -10.27 -1.98
CA LEU A 57 -5.14 -10.97 -1.27
C LEU A 57 -5.74 -12.13 -2.09
N LEU A 58 -4.99 -12.65 -3.07
CA LEU A 58 -5.32 -13.78 -3.92
C LEU A 58 -4.42 -14.97 -3.56
N GLU A 59 -4.41 -15.38 -2.29
CA GLU A 59 -3.97 -16.72 -1.93
C GLU A 59 -5.04 -17.32 -1.01
N GLU A 60 -5.63 -18.42 -1.50
CA GLU A 60 -6.54 -19.32 -0.76
C GLU A 60 -5.79 -20.15 0.28
#